data_AF-A0A355A4Y7-F1
#
_entry.id   AF-A0A355A4Y7-F1
#
_cell.length_a   1.000
_cell.length_b   1.000
_cell.length_c   1.000
_cell.angle_alpha   90.00
_cell.angle_beta   90.00
_cell.angle_gamma   90.00
#
_symmetry.space_group_name_H-M   'P 1'
#
loop_
_entity.id
_entity.type
_entity.pdbx_description
1 polymer ?
#
loop_
_entity_poly.entity_id
_entity_poly.type
_entity_poly.pdbx_seq_one_letter_code
_entity_poly.pdbx_strand_id
1 'polypeptide(L)' 'MSQLELKSEIQRLKEENNALILAHTYQNDEVQDIADYIGDSLELSRLAANTPHQVLVFCGVHFMAESAA' A
#
# COMPACT_ATOMS: atom_id res chain seq x y z
N MET A 1 4.84 -11.40 17.72
CA MET A 1 5.55 -11.43 16.42
C MET A 1 6.59 -10.33 16.44
N SER A 2 7.82 -10.64 16.04
CA SER A 2 8.88 -9.68 15.76
C SER A 2 8.56 -8.87 14.50
N GLN A 3 9.27 -7.76 14.29
CA GLN A 3 9.13 -6.94 13.10
C GLN A 3 9.42 -7.72 11.80
N LEU A 4 10.38 -8.64 11.85
CA LEU A 4 10.73 -9.49 10.71
C LEU A 4 9.59 -10.49 10.40
N GLU A 5 8.99 -11.09 11.43
CA GLU A 5 7.82 -11.97 11.26
C GLU A 5 6.63 -11.22 10.65
N LEU A 6 6.40 -9.97 11.08
CA LEU A 6 5.35 -9.12 10.51
C LEU A 6 5.59 -8.78 9.03
N LYS A 7 6.82 -8.36 8.67
CA LYS A 7 7.15 -8.04 7.27
C LYS A 7 6.95 -9.26 6.36
N SER A 8 7.40 -10.43 6.79
CA SER A 8 7.21 -11.68 6.04
C SER A 8 5.74 -12.04 5.88
N GLU A 9 4.94 -11.87 6.92
CA GLU A 9 3.50 -12.18 6.86
C GLU A 9 2.74 -11.21 5.95
N ILE A 10 3.09 -9.93 5.97
CA ILE A 10 2.53 -8.92 5.06
C ILE A 10 2.86 -9.28 3.61
N GLN A 11 4.11 -9.68 3.33
CA GLN A 11 4.50 -10.10 1.99
C GLN A 11 3.72 -11.33 1.53
N ARG A 12 3.59 -12.35 2.39
CA ARG A 12 2.80 -13.55 2.09
C ARG A 12 1.36 -13.20 1.74
N LEU A 13 0.71 -12.38 2.55
CA LEU A 13 -0.68 -11.95 2.32
C LEU A 13 -0.82 -11.09 1.06
N LYS A 14 0.17 -10.24 0.75
CA LYS A 14 0.18 -9.44 -0.47
C LYS A 14 0.15 -10.33 -1.72
N GLU A 15 1.01 -11.35 -1.75
CA GLU A 15 1.08 -12.31 -2.86
C GLU A 15 -0.20 -13.15 -2.97
N GLU A 16 -0.71 -13.68 -1.84
CA GLU A 16 -1.92 -14.50 -1.80
C GLU A 16 -3.17 -13.74 -2.28
N ASN A 17 -3.24 -12.44 -2.01
CA ASN A 17 -4.40 -11.62 -2.38
C ASN A 17 -4.20 -10.84 -3.68
N ASN A 18 -3.07 -11.01 -4.38
CA ASN A 18 -2.68 -10.18 -5.53
C ASN A 18 -2.89 -8.68 -5.22
N ALA A 19 -2.39 -8.27 -4.06
CA ALA A 19 -2.59 -6.94 -3.52
C ALA A 19 -1.45 -5.99 -3.90
N LEU A 20 -1.76 -4.69 -3.99
CA LEU A 20 -0.81 -3.62 -4.17
C LEU A 20 -0.85 -2.69 -2.94
N ILE A 21 0.31 -2.46 -2.32
CA ILE A 21 0.45 -1.59 -1.14
C ILE A 21 0.93 -0.20 -1.60
N LEU A 22 0.11 0.81 -1.36
CA LEU A 22 0.38 2.21 -1.68
C LEU A 22 0.58 3.00 -0.39
N ALA A 23 1.69 3.70 -0.23
CA ALA A 23 1.97 4.49 0.97
C ALA A 23 2.16 5.98 0.66
N HIS A 24 1.52 6.84 1.46
CA HIS A 24 1.80 8.27 1.40
C HIS A 24 3.20 8.56 1.96
N THR A 25 3.88 9.58 1.42
CA THR A 25 5.21 10.04 1.87
C THR A 25 5.29 10.46 3.34
N TYR A 26 4.16 10.58 4.04
CA TYR A 26 4.08 10.92 5.46
C TYR A 26 3.94 9.70 6.38
N GLN A 27 3.89 8.48 5.83
CA GLN A 27 3.85 7.26 6.64
C GLN A 27 5.20 7.03 7.33
N ASN A 28 5.18 6.26 8.42
CA ASN A 28 6.40 5.84 9.10
C ASN A 28 7.31 5.03 8.17
N ASP A 29 8.63 5.11 8.37
CA ASP A 29 9.62 4.40 7.55
C ASP A 29 9.32 2.89 7.44
N GLU A 30 8.86 2.26 8.53
CA GLU A 30 8.52 0.83 8.54
C GLU A 30 7.34 0.46 7.62
N VAL A 31 6.45 1.40 7.33
CA VAL A 31 5.32 1.25 6.40
C VAL A 31 5.79 1.53 4.97
N GLN A 32 6.66 2.53 4.80
CA GLN A 32 7.28 2.82 3.50
C GLN A 32 8.14 1.63 3.02
N ASP A 33 8.88 0.99 3.93
CA ASP A 33 9.71 -0.19 3.66
C ASP A 33 8.96 -1.37 3.03
N ILE A 34 7.66 -1.50 3.29
CA ILE A 34 6.82 -2.61 2.82
C ILE A 34 5.90 -2.21 1.66
N ALA A 35 5.87 -0.92 1.30
CA ALA A 35 5.02 -0.41 0.22
C ALA A 35 5.61 -0.76 -1.15
N ASP A 36 4.74 -1.03 -2.12
CA ASP A 36 5.15 -1.21 -3.51
C ASP A 36 5.39 0.13 -4.19
N TYR A 37 4.63 1.15 -3.80
CA TYR A 37 4.79 2.52 -4.26
C TYR A 37 4.63 3.52 -3.11
N ILE A 38 5.50 4.51 -3.11
CA ILE A 38 5.47 5.65 -2.20
C ILE A 38 5.28 6.91 -3.04
N GLY A 39 4.31 7.74 -2.71
CA GLY A 39 4.00 8.93 -3.50
C GLY A 39 3.09 9.92 -2.79
N ASP A 40 2.82 11.03 -3.46
CA ASP A 40 1.82 12.00 -3.02
C ASP A 40 0.39 11.56 -3.38
N SER A 41 -0.61 12.35 -2.96
CA SER A 41 -2.01 12.02 -3.22
C SER A 41 -2.37 11.86 -4.71
N LEU A 42 -1.77 12.67 -5.58
CA LEU A 42 -2.10 12.65 -7.02
C LEU A 42 -1.47 11.45 -7.70
N GLU A 43 -0.21 11.17 -7.39
CA GLU A 43 0.52 10.01 -7.91
C GLU A 43 -0.17 8.70 -7.50
N LEU A 44 -0.48 8.56 -6.21
CA LEU A 44 -1.14 7.35 -5.70
C LEU A 44 -2.54 7.16 -6.28
N SER A 45 -3.32 8.24 -6.45
CA SER A 45 -4.64 8.14 -7.09
C SER A 45 -4.55 7.69 -8.55
N ARG A 46 -3.56 8.19 -9.29
CA ARG A 46 -3.32 7.77 -10.69
C ARG A 46 -2.88 6.31 -10.78
N LEU A 47 -2.04 5.85 -9.86
CA LEU A 47 -1.62 4.45 -9.79
C LEU A 47 -2.80 3.53 -9.46
N ALA A 48 -3.61 3.91 -8.47
CA ALA A 48 -4.80 3.17 -8.08
C ALA A 48 -5.79 3.03 -9.25
N ALA A 49 -6.03 4.11 -10.01
CA ALA A 49 -6.95 4.09 -11.15
C ALA A 49 -6.49 3.22 -12.34
N ASN A 50 -5.19 2.92 -12.46
CA ASN A 50 -4.62 2.20 -13.61
C ASN A 50 -4.07 0.81 -13.24
N THR A 51 -4.24 0.37 -12.00
CA THR A 51 -3.67 -0.91 -11.53
C THR A 51 -4.53 -2.11 -11.95
N PRO A 52 -3.92 -3.23 -12.38
CA PRO A 52 -4.64 -4.48 -12.61
C PRO A 52 -4.83 -5.32 -11.33
N HIS A 53 -4.33 -4.86 -10.17
CA HIS A 53 -4.41 -5.59 -8.90
C HIS A 53 -5.83 -5.58 -8.34
N GLN A 54 -6.25 -6.69 -7.76
CA GLN A 54 -7.62 -6.87 -7.25
C GLN A 54 -7.82 -6.22 -5.88
N VAL A 55 -6.74 -6.10 -5.11
CA VAL A 55 -6.76 -5.54 -3.76
C VAL A 55 -5.79 -4.37 -3.70
N LEU A 56 -6.28 -3.22 -3.22
CA LEU A 56 -5.48 -2.03 -2.96
C LEU A 56 -5.41 -1.80 -1.45
N VAL A 57 -4.20 -1.89 -0.89
CA VAL A 57 -3.94 -1.55 0.51
C VAL A 57 -3.39 -0.14 0.53
N PHE A 58 -4.24 0.81 0.91
CA PHE A 58 -3.89 2.23 0.90
C PHE A 58 -3.44 2.70 2.30
N CYS A 59 -2.14 2.85 2.48
CA CYS A 59 -1.52 3.38 3.70
C CYS A 59 -1.49 4.92 3.66
N GLY A 60 -2.64 5.52 3.94
CA GLY A 60 -2.85 6.97 3.92
C GLY A 60 -4.04 7.37 4.80
N VAL A 61 -4.65 8.51 4.47
CA VAL A 61 -5.87 8.99 5.14
C VAL A 61 -7.12 8.59 4.35
N HIS A 62 -8.27 8.52 5.04
CA HIS A 62 -9.48 7.87 4.54
C HIS A 62 -9.97 8.39 3.18
N PHE A 63 -9.97 9.71 2.94
CA PHE A 63 -10.44 10.29 1.68
C PHE A 63 -9.58 9.89 0.47
N MET A 64 -8.29 9.59 0.68
CA MET A 64 -7.41 9.13 -0.39
C MET A 64 -7.77 7.71 -0.82
N ALA A 65 -8.19 6.87 0.13
CA ALA A 65 -8.66 5.53 -0.16
C ALA A 65 -10.00 5.54 -0.90
N GLU A 66 -10.90 6.48 -0.58
CA GLU A 66 -12.18 6.65 -1.32
C GLU A 66 -11.95 7.10 -2.78
N SER A 67 -10.94 7.94 -3.02
CA SER A 67 -10.58 8.39 -4.37
C SER A 67 -9.96 7.28 -5.23
N ALA A 68 -9.50 6.20 -4.59
CA ALA A 68 -8.84 5.06 -5.22
C ALA A 68 -9.80 3.88 -5.52
N ALA A 69 -11.03 3.91 -4.98
CA ALA A 69 -12.06 2.88 -5.16
C ALA A 69 -12.97 3.19 -6.35
#